data_AF-A0A947GHC4-F1
#
_entry.id   AF-A0A947GHC4-F1
#
_cell.length_a   1.000
_cell.length_b   1.000
_cell.length_c   1.000
_cell.angle_alpha   90.00
_cell.angle_beta   90.00
_cell.angle_gamma   90.00
#
_symmetry.space_group_name_H-M   'P 1'
#
loop_
_entity.id
_entity.type
_entity.pdbx_description
1 polymer ?
#
loop_
_entity_poly.entity_id
_entity_poly.type
_entity_poly.pdbx_seq_one_letter_code
_entity_poly.pdbx_strand_id
1 'polypeptide(L)'
;MRLEKLKPYGIDFLFDAILTLRTPEECYAFFDDLCTINELKAFGQRLMVAKMLRDGETYAAIEAKTGASTATISRVKRSLHFGNDGYALVFERLEQAGKLPPAGAAFGDGREEAAAADPLQPPGSKAPAARAGKAAGRGADAAALAAEVRDEEAPDEARVRRAAAPGLPSEA
;
A
#
# COMPACT_ATOMS: atom_id res chain seq x y z
N MET A 1 5.87 -6.13 -12.44
CA MET A 1 5.37 -5.02 -11.59
C MET A 1 6.45 -4.59 -10.60
N ARG A 2 6.42 -3.37 -10.03
CA ARG A 2 7.45 -2.94 -9.05
C ARG A 2 7.51 -3.83 -7.81
N LEU A 3 6.38 -4.42 -7.42
CA LEU A 3 6.25 -5.29 -6.24
C LEU A 3 6.92 -6.67 -6.40
N GLU A 4 7.31 -7.09 -7.60
CA GLU A 4 8.02 -8.38 -7.81
C GLU A 4 9.31 -8.47 -6.99
N LYS A 5 9.97 -7.32 -6.77
CA LYS A 5 11.19 -7.21 -5.97
C LYS A 5 10.97 -7.46 -4.47
N LEU A 6 9.71 -7.46 -4.02
CA LEU A 6 9.37 -7.60 -2.61
C LEU A 6 8.93 -9.03 -2.24
N LYS A 7 8.85 -9.95 -3.20
CA LYS A 7 8.47 -11.36 -2.94
C LYS A 7 9.26 -12.04 -1.81
N PRO A 8 10.59 -11.84 -1.67
CA PRO A 8 11.35 -12.45 -0.59
C PRO A 8 10.91 -12.04 0.83
N TYR A 9 10.16 -10.94 0.98
CA TYR A 9 9.70 -10.42 2.27
C TYR A 9 8.32 -10.95 2.68
N GLY A 10 7.85 -12.06 2.10
CA GLY A 10 6.57 -12.68 2.46
C GLY A 10 5.34 -11.91 1.97
N ILE A 11 5.50 -11.08 0.92
CA ILE A 11 4.38 -10.27 0.39
C ILE A 11 3.25 -11.12 -0.17
N ASP A 12 3.54 -12.29 -0.76
CA ASP A 12 2.50 -13.19 -1.25
C ASP A 12 1.67 -13.74 -0.07
N PHE A 13 2.30 -14.07 1.06
CA PHE A 13 1.60 -14.51 2.28
C PHE A 13 0.73 -13.39 2.89
N LEU A 14 1.21 -12.14 2.87
CA LEU A 14 0.42 -10.99 3.28
C LEU A 14 -0.84 -10.83 2.42
N PHE A 15 -0.73 -10.98 1.10
CA PHE A 15 -1.90 -10.89 0.21
C PHE A 15 -2.87 -12.05 0.41
N ASP A 16 -2.38 -13.27 0.61
CA ASP A 16 -3.22 -14.42 0.96
C ASP A 16 -3.98 -14.17 2.27
N ALA A 17 -3.34 -13.58 3.28
CA ALA A 17 -3.99 -13.20 4.54
C ALA A 17 -5.07 -12.12 4.32
N ILE A 18 -4.77 -11.05 3.58
CA ILE A 18 -5.73 -9.98 3.26
C ILE A 18 -6.96 -10.53 2.50
N LEU A 19 -6.76 -11.49 1.60
CA LEU A 19 -7.84 -12.13 0.84
C LEU A 19 -8.76 -13.02 1.68
N THR A 20 -8.39 -13.34 2.93
CA THR A 20 -9.24 -14.14 3.83
C THR A 20 -10.27 -13.31 4.59
N LEU A 21 -10.08 -11.99 4.68
CA LEU A 21 -10.93 -11.06 5.41
C LEU A 21 -12.28 -10.87 4.70
N ARG A 22 -13.37 -10.87 5.47
CA ARG A 22 -14.76 -10.86 4.94
C ARG A 22 -15.57 -9.65 5.38
N THR A 23 -15.24 -9.05 6.51
CA THR A 23 -16.02 -7.96 7.10
C THR A 23 -15.17 -6.71 7.35
N PRO A 24 -15.77 -5.50 7.38
CA PRO A 24 -15.08 -4.30 7.78
C PRO A 24 -14.45 -4.41 9.18
N GLU A 25 -15.12 -5.09 10.11
CA GLU A 25 -14.63 -5.30 11.48
C GLU A 25 -13.36 -6.15 11.51
N GLU A 26 -13.31 -7.22 10.71
CA GLU A 26 -12.09 -8.02 10.53
C GLU A 26 -10.96 -7.20 9.91
N CYS A 27 -11.26 -6.33 8.95
CA CYS A 27 -10.27 -5.40 8.39
C CYS A 27 -9.74 -4.43 9.45
N TYR A 28 -10.61 -3.82 10.26
CA TYR A 28 -10.18 -2.92 11.33
C TYR A 28 -9.27 -3.63 12.33
N ALA A 29 -9.68 -4.81 12.83
CA ALA A 29 -8.86 -5.57 13.77
C ALA A 29 -7.50 -5.97 13.18
N PHE A 30 -7.49 -6.50 11.96
CA PHE A 30 -6.24 -6.93 11.31
C PHE A 30 -5.28 -5.76 11.02
N PHE A 31 -5.79 -4.64 10.51
CA PHE A 31 -4.95 -3.48 10.21
C PHE A 31 -4.54 -2.67 11.45
N ASP A 32 -5.28 -2.75 12.55
CA ASP A 32 -4.88 -2.17 13.84
C ASP A 32 -3.68 -2.92 14.44
N ASP A 33 -3.65 -4.26 14.30
CA ASP A 33 -2.50 -5.08 14.70
C ASP A 33 -1.29 -4.92 13.74
N LEU A 34 -1.54 -4.83 12.43
CA LEU A 34 -0.49 -4.86 11.41
C LEU A 34 0.19 -3.50 11.19
N CYS A 35 -0.55 -2.40 11.31
CA CYS A 35 -0.10 -1.06 10.90
C CYS A 35 -0.19 -0.08 12.05
N THR A 36 0.70 0.92 12.03
CA THR A 36 0.51 2.11 12.84
C THR A 36 -0.62 2.98 12.28
N ILE A 37 -1.20 3.83 13.15
CA ILE A 37 -2.24 4.79 12.77
C ILE A 37 -1.82 5.64 11.55
N ASN A 38 -0.56 6.08 11.51
CA ASN A 38 -0.07 6.95 10.44
C ASN A 38 0.08 6.21 9.10
N GLU A 39 0.43 4.93 9.11
CA GLU A 39 0.53 4.11 7.90
C GLU A 39 -0.86 3.86 7.31
N LEU A 40 -1.83 3.46 8.15
CA LEU A 40 -3.19 3.22 7.71
C LEU A 40 -3.86 4.52 7.22
N LYS A 41 -3.64 5.63 7.93
CA LYS A 41 -4.06 6.98 7.49
C LYS A 41 -3.46 7.32 6.13
N ALA A 42 -2.18 7.03 5.90
CA ALA A 42 -1.53 7.30 4.62
C ALA A 42 -2.14 6.47 3.47
N PHE A 43 -2.57 5.22 3.73
CA PHE A 43 -3.30 4.42 2.74
C PHE A 43 -4.66 5.03 2.40
N GLY A 44 -5.43 5.38 3.42
CA GLY A 44 -6.75 6.02 3.26
C GLY A 44 -6.66 7.34 2.48
N GLN A 45 -5.74 8.22 2.86
CA GLN A 45 -5.51 9.49 2.16
C GLN A 45 -5.16 9.27 0.68
N ARG A 46 -4.32 8.28 0.34
CA ARG A 46 -3.96 8.00 -1.06
C ARG A 46 -5.15 7.52 -1.88
N LEU A 47 -6.03 6.70 -1.29
CA LEU A 47 -7.25 6.24 -1.96
C LEU A 47 -8.24 7.38 -2.19
N MET A 48 -8.42 8.25 -1.20
CA MET A 48 -9.25 9.47 -1.32
C MET A 48 -8.72 10.40 -2.40
N VAL A 49 -7.41 10.70 -2.39
CA VAL A 49 -6.74 11.49 -3.43
C VAL A 49 -6.97 10.87 -4.81
N ALA A 50 -6.84 9.54 -4.94
CA ALA A 50 -7.05 8.86 -6.21
C ALA A 50 -8.48 9.03 -6.73
N LYS A 51 -9.48 8.91 -5.84
CA LYS A 51 -10.89 9.09 -6.19
C LYS A 51 -11.18 10.52 -6.60
N MET A 52 -10.71 11.51 -5.85
CA MET A 52 -10.90 12.92 -6.16
C MET A 52 -10.23 13.34 -7.47
N LEU A 53 -9.03 12.82 -7.75
CA LEU A 53 -8.36 13.03 -9.05
C LEU A 53 -9.17 12.44 -10.20
N ARG A 54 -9.78 11.26 -10.01
CA ARG A 54 -10.67 10.63 -11.00
C ARG A 54 -11.91 11.46 -11.25
N ASP A 55 -12.46 12.08 -10.20
CA ASP A 55 -13.63 12.95 -10.27
C ASP A 55 -13.31 14.36 -10.82
N GLY A 56 -12.05 14.63 -11.18
CA GLY A 56 -11.62 15.90 -11.78
C GLY A 56 -11.38 17.04 -10.80
N GLU A 57 -11.27 16.76 -9.50
CA GLU A 57 -11.01 17.80 -8.50
C GLU A 57 -9.60 18.40 -8.64
N THR A 58 -9.49 19.69 -8.30
CA THR A 58 -8.22 20.43 -8.37
C THR A 58 -7.29 20.03 -7.22
N TYR A 59 -5.98 20.23 -7.40
CA TYR A 59 -5.00 19.92 -6.36
C TYR A 59 -5.28 20.68 -5.05
N ALA A 60 -5.64 21.97 -5.14
CA ALA A 60 -5.97 22.76 -3.95
C ALA A 60 -7.16 22.20 -3.18
N ALA A 61 -8.22 21.75 -3.87
CA ALA A 61 -9.37 21.12 -3.23
C ALA A 61 -9.01 19.78 -2.59
N ILE A 62 -8.17 18.98 -3.25
CA ILE A 62 -7.66 17.71 -2.72
C ILE A 62 -6.82 17.95 -1.46
N GLU A 63 -5.87 18.89 -1.48
CA GLU A 63 -5.06 19.23 -0.32
C GLU A 63 -5.92 19.65 0.87
N ALA A 64 -6.91 20.51 0.63
CA ALA A 64 -7.82 20.99 1.67
C ALA A 64 -8.67 19.85 2.28
N LYS A 65 -9.19 18.93 1.47
CA LYS A 65 -10.08 17.85 1.95
C LYS A 65 -9.32 16.67 2.55
N THR A 66 -8.18 16.29 1.97
CA THR A 66 -7.47 15.06 2.38
C THR A 66 -6.28 15.34 3.30
N GLY A 67 -5.78 16.58 3.36
CA GLY A 67 -4.54 16.93 4.05
C GLY A 67 -3.28 16.29 3.44
N ALA A 68 -3.36 15.81 2.20
CA ALA A 68 -2.22 15.24 1.50
C ALA A 68 -1.35 16.36 0.92
N SER A 69 -0.03 16.18 0.91
CA SER A 69 0.87 17.14 0.27
C SER A 69 0.81 17.05 -1.27
N THR A 70 1.18 18.12 -1.96
CA THR A 70 1.29 18.16 -3.43
C THR A 70 2.17 17.02 -3.97
N ALA A 71 3.24 16.67 -3.25
CA ALA A 71 4.12 15.56 -3.59
C ALA A 71 3.38 14.21 -3.56
N THR A 72 2.53 13.98 -2.56
CA THR A 72 1.68 12.79 -2.47
C THR A 72 0.66 12.75 -3.60
N ILE A 73 -0.04 13.87 -3.85
CA ILE A 73 -1.02 13.97 -4.94
C ILE A 73 -0.39 13.64 -6.30
N SER A 74 0.81 14.19 -6.56
CA SER A 74 1.56 13.91 -7.78
C SER A 74 1.94 12.43 -7.93
N ARG A 75 2.38 11.76 -6.86
CA ARG A 75 2.69 10.32 -6.87
C ARG A 75 1.44 9.46 -7.15
N VAL A 76 0.31 9.83 -6.56
CA VAL A 76 -0.97 9.15 -6.79
C VAL A 76 -1.44 9.36 -8.23
N LYS A 77 -1.43 10.60 -8.74
CA LYS A 77 -1.78 10.91 -10.14
C LYS A 77 -0.94 10.11 -11.13
N ARG A 78 0.37 10.00 -10.90
CA ARG A 78 1.25 9.17 -11.74
C ARG A 78 0.84 7.70 -11.73
N SER A 79 0.42 7.18 -10.57
CA SER A 79 -0.03 5.79 -10.44
C SER A 79 -1.41 5.55 -11.07
N LEU A 80 -2.27 6.58 -11.12
CA LEU A 80 -3.54 6.52 -11.85
C LEU A 80 -3.34 6.48 -13.37
N HIS A 81 -2.40 7.24 -13.92
CA HIS A 81 -2.19 7.32 -15.38
C HIS A 81 -1.21 6.29 -15.94
N PHE A 82 -0.23 5.86 -15.14
CA PHE A 82 0.88 5.00 -15.59
C PHE A 82 1.11 3.79 -14.67
N GLY A 83 0.10 3.43 -13.87
CA GLY A 83 0.17 2.31 -12.93
C GLY A 83 -0.27 0.99 -13.56
N ASN A 84 -0.81 0.11 -12.71
CA ASN A 84 -1.33 -1.20 -13.09
C ASN A 84 -2.87 -1.23 -13.06
N ASP A 85 -3.53 -0.08 -13.24
CA ASP A 85 -4.99 0.09 -13.21
C ASP A 85 -5.71 -0.39 -11.92
N GLY A 86 -4.98 -0.65 -10.84
CA GLY A 86 -5.54 -1.15 -9.59
C GLY A 86 -6.57 -0.22 -8.93
N TYR A 87 -6.38 1.11 -9.04
CA TYR A 87 -7.39 2.07 -8.59
C TYR A 87 -8.68 1.97 -9.41
N ALA A 88 -8.57 1.86 -10.74
CA ALA A 88 -9.72 1.74 -11.63
C ALA A 88 -10.51 0.47 -11.30
N LEU A 89 -9.83 -0.68 -11.15
CA LEU A 89 -10.43 -1.95 -10.75
C LEU A 89 -11.21 -1.85 -9.44
N VAL A 90 -10.61 -1.27 -8.40
CA VAL A 90 -11.28 -1.16 -7.09
C VAL A 90 -12.46 -0.19 -7.15
N PHE A 91 -12.32 0.94 -7.83
CA PHE A 91 -13.43 1.88 -7.96
C PHE A 91 -14.60 1.31 -8.76
N GLU A 92 -14.34 0.56 -9.84
CA GLU A 92 -15.37 -0.13 -10.60
C GLU A 92 -16.15 -1.12 -9.72
N ARG A 93 -15.44 -1.94 -8.93
CA ARG A 93 -16.07 -2.89 -8.00
C ARG A 93 -16.89 -2.19 -6.91
N LEU A 94 -16.38 -1.08 -6.37
CA LEU A 94 -17.12 -0.29 -5.38
C LEU A 94 -18.37 0.37 -5.98
N GLU A 95 -18.30 0.80 -7.24
CA GLU A 95 -19.43 1.36 -7.97
C GLU A 95 -20.50 0.31 -8.24
N GLN A 96 -20.11 -0.89 -8.68
CA GLN A 96 -21.00 -2.04 -8.83
C GLN A 96 -21.65 -2.46 -7.51
N ALA A 97 -20.91 -2.35 -6.40
CA ALA A 97 -21.41 -2.63 -5.06
C ALA A 97 -22.24 -1.49 -4.44
N GLY A 98 -22.38 -0.33 -5.11
CA GLY A 98 -23.06 0.85 -4.56
C GLY A 98 -22.35 1.48 -3.36
N LYS A 99 -21.07 1.18 -3.15
CA LYS A 99 -20.25 1.64 -2.01
C LYS A 99 -19.32 2.79 -2.36
N LEU A 100 -19.26 3.18 -3.63
CA LEU A 100 -18.42 4.29 -4.07
C LEU A 100 -19.15 5.63 -3.83
N PRO A 101 -18.59 6.55 -3.03
CA PRO A 101 -19.22 7.85 -2.81
C PRO A 101 -19.35 8.66 -4.11
N PRO A 102 -20.45 9.42 -4.28
CA PRO A 102 -20.61 10.32 -5.41
C PRO A 102 -19.55 11.42 -5.39
N ALA A 103 -19.31 12.03 -6.55
CA ALA A 103 -18.33 13.11 -6.68
C ALA A 103 -18.69 14.27 -5.73
N GLY A 104 -17.69 14.78 -5.00
CA GLY A 104 -17.86 15.88 -4.06
C GLY A 104 -18.42 15.50 -2.67
N ALA A 105 -18.83 14.26 -2.44
CA ALA A 105 -19.21 13.80 -1.10
C ALA A 105 -18.02 13.82 -0.13
N ALA A 106 -18.30 14.09 1.14
CA ALA A 106 -17.30 13.92 2.19
C ALA A 106 -16.96 12.43 2.35
N PHE A 107 -15.67 12.09 2.41
CA PHE A 107 -15.21 10.75 2.76
C PHE A 107 -15.29 10.60 4.29
N GLY A 108 -16.52 10.46 4.79
CA GLY A 108 -16.84 10.14 6.18
C GLY A 108 -16.61 11.26 7.20
N ASP A 109 -17.70 11.89 7.62
CA ASP A 109 -17.86 12.52 8.94
C ASP A 109 -18.98 11.82 9.74
N GLY A 110 -19.04 10.48 9.71
CA GLY A 110 -19.97 9.72 10.53
C GLY A 110 -20.72 8.66 9.73
N ARG A 111 -20.83 7.49 10.35
CA ARG A 111 -21.40 6.26 9.80
C ARG A 111 -22.81 6.48 9.26
N GLU A 112 -23.05 6.00 8.06
CA GLU A 112 -24.35 5.40 7.71
C GLU A 112 -24.06 3.96 7.30
N GLU A 113 -24.53 3.02 8.11
CA GLU A 113 -24.46 1.58 7.84
C GLU A 113 -25.22 1.28 6.55
N ALA A 114 -24.52 1.19 5.43
CA ALA A 114 -25.06 0.53 4.26
C ALA A 114 -25.11 -0.98 4.55
N ALA A 115 -26.34 -1.45 4.76
CA ALA A 115 -26.70 -2.83 5.03
C ALA A 115 -26.10 -3.84 4.05
N ALA A 116 -25.97 -5.07 4.56
CA ALA A 116 -25.34 -6.22 3.95
C ALA A 116 -25.72 -6.49 2.49
N ALA A 117 -24.71 -6.42 1.63
CA ALA A 117 -24.53 -7.34 0.51
C ALA A 117 -23.04 -7.63 0.44
N ASP A 118 -22.66 -8.90 0.53
CA ASP A 118 -21.32 -9.41 0.29
C ASP A 118 -21.16 -9.65 -1.23
N PRO A 119 -20.46 -8.77 -1.97
CA PRO A 119 -20.28 -8.91 -3.41
C PRO A 119 -18.87 -9.43 -3.74
N LEU A 120 -18.05 -9.77 -2.73
CA LEU A 120 -16.63 -10.05 -2.93
C LEU A 120 -16.33 -11.52 -2.70
N GLN A 121 -17.06 -12.40 -3.40
CA GLN A 121 -16.46 -13.70 -3.70
C GLN A 121 -15.29 -13.47 -4.67
N PRO A 122 -14.06 -13.90 -4.32
CA PRO A 122 -12.95 -13.84 -5.26
C PRO A 122 -13.28 -14.68 -6.50
N PRO A 123 -12.99 -14.21 -7.72
CA PRO A 123 -13.22 -15.01 -8.93
C PRO A 123 -12.31 -16.25 -8.90
N GLY A 124 -12.91 -17.41 -8.65
CA GLY A 124 -12.46 -18.74 -9.05
C GLY A 124 -10.99 -19.11 -8.77
N SER A 125 -10.67 -19.49 -7.54
CA SER A 125 -9.63 -20.52 -7.35
C SER A 125 -10.28 -21.89 -7.51
N LYS A 126 -10.26 -22.43 -8.74
CA LYS A 126 -10.23 -23.89 -8.86
C LYS A 126 -8.94 -24.33 -8.19
N ALA A 127 -9.04 -24.85 -6.97
CA ALA A 127 -7.95 -25.55 -6.34
C ALA A 127 -7.42 -26.61 -7.33
N PRO A 128 -6.10 -26.70 -7.59
CA PRO A 128 -5.58 -27.86 -8.29
C PRO A 128 -5.90 -29.09 -7.45
N ALA A 129 -6.53 -30.07 -8.09
CA ALA A 129 -6.90 -31.34 -7.49
C ALA A 129 -5.70 -31.95 -6.75
N ALA A 130 -5.94 -32.35 -5.51
CA ALA A 130 -5.01 -33.13 -4.71
C ALA A 130 -4.50 -34.33 -5.49
N ARG A 131 -3.19 -34.39 -5.76
CA ARG A 131 -2.53 -35.65 -6.13
C ARG A 131 -1.96 -36.25 -4.86
N ALA A 132 -2.74 -37.11 -4.23
CA ALA A 132 -2.27 -38.03 -3.21
C ALA A 132 -1.19 -38.94 -3.83
N GLY A 133 0.03 -38.88 -3.28
CA GLY A 133 1.16 -39.72 -3.64
C GLY A 133 2.06 -39.88 -2.42
N LYS A 134 2.13 -41.11 -1.94
CA LYS A 134 2.52 -41.53 -0.59
C LYS A 134 4.03 -41.76 -0.46
N ALA A 135 4.56 -41.38 0.71
CA ALA A 135 5.60 -42.03 1.53
C ALA A 135 7.11 -41.80 1.32
N ALA A 136 7.74 -41.81 2.51
CA ALA A 136 9.13 -42.04 2.91
C ALA A 136 10.05 -40.81 2.85
N GLY A 137 10.69 -40.36 3.93
CA GLY A 137 11.00 -40.93 5.23
C GLY A 137 12.44 -40.54 5.62
N ARG A 138 12.72 -40.44 6.93
CA ARG A 138 13.96 -39.98 7.61
C ARG A 138 14.00 -38.46 7.79
N GLY A 139 14.10 -37.88 8.98
CA GLY A 139 14.63 -38.35 10.25
C GLY A 139 15.74 -37.39 10.68
N ALA A 140 15.50 -36.68 11.79
CA ALA A 140 16.43 -35.94 12.67
C ALA A 140 17.54 -35.06 12.02
N ASP A 141 17.52 -33.75 12.31
CA ASP A 141 18.38 -33.25 13.39
C ASP A 141 17.96 -31.83 13.82
N ALA A 142 17.79 -31.69 15.14
CA ALA A 142 17.69 -30.42 15.82
C ALA A 142 19.11 -30.06 16.31
N ALA A 143 19.44 -28.77 16.25
CA ALA A 143 20.67 -28.14 16.74
C ALA A 143 21.91 -28.20 15.81
N ALA A 144 22.12 -27.10 15.08
CA ALA A 144 23.44 -26.51 14.92
C ALA A 144 23.32 -25.01 14.56
N LEU A 145 23.74 -24.15 15.51
CA LEU A 145 24.53 -22.92 15.36
C LEU A 145 24.11 -21.90 14.27
N ALA A 146 23.52 -20.75 14.57
CA ALA A 146 24.10 -19.57 15.25
C ALA A 146 25.45 -19.09 14.66
N ALA A 147 25.42 -18.12 13.74
CA ALA A 147 26.39 -17.01 13.62
C ALA A 147 26.09 -16.08 12.41
N GLU A 148 26.18 -14.77 12.68
CA GLU A 148 26.44 -13.65 11.75
C GLU A 148 25.35 -13.21 10.75
N VAL A 149 24.53 -12.24 11.17
CA VAL A 149 24.25 -11.06 10.34
C VAL A 149 24.54 -9.84 11.20
N ARG A 150 25.59 -9.11 10.80
CA ARG A 150 26.06 -7.87 11.44
C ARG A 150 25.07 -6.74 11.16
N ASP A 151 24.88 -5.89 12.16
CA ASP A 151 24.23 -4.59 12.07
C ASP A 151 24.77 -3.77 10.88
N GLU A 152 23.89 -3.36 9.97
CA GLU A 152 24.12 -2.19 9.12
C GLU A 152 23.37 -1.00 9.70
N GLU A 153 24.10 -0.19 10.45
CA GLU A 153 23.72 1.13 10.92
C GLU A 153 23.97 2.15 9.79
N ALA A 154 23.01 3.04 9.53
CA ALA A 154 23.18 4.26 8.73
C ALA A 154 22.99 5.48 9.67
N PRO A 155 23.38 6.74 9.34
CA PRO A 155 24.01 7.28 8.12
C PRO A 155 25.23 8.21 8.37
N ASP A 156 25.87 8.61 7.27
CA ASP A 156 27.05 9.47 7.16
C ASP A 156 26.75 10.97 7.42
N GLU A 157 27.02 11.44 8.64
CA GLU A 157 27.13 12.86 8.99
C GLU A 157 28.61 13.30 9.05
N ALA A 158 29.30 13.47 7.92
CA ALA A 158 30.47 14.34 7.88
C ALA A 158 30.80 14.87 6.47
N ARG A 159 30.95 16.19 6.38
CA ARG A 159 31.60 16.96 5.30
C ARG A 159 30.77 17.31 4.06
N VAL A 160 29.64 17.94 4.35
CA VAL A 160 29.43 19.33 3.92
C VAL A 160 30.69 20.15 4.30
N ARG A 161 31.61 20.39 3.35
CA ARG A 161 32.65 21.46 3.30
C ARG A 161 33.70 21.15 2.21
N ARG A 162 33.30 21.11 0.93
CA ARG A 162 34.27 21.26 -0.19
C ARG A 162 33.60 21.58 -1.52
N ALA A 163 32.88 22.70 -1.61
CA ALA A 163 32.48 23.28 -2.89
C ALA A 163 32.14 24.77 -2.74
N ALA A 164 33.16 25.61 -2.62
CA ALA A 164 33.06 27.04 -2.90
C ALA A 164 34.47 27.62 -3.06
N ALA A 165 34.95 27.69 -4.30
CA ALA A 165 36.04 28.57 -4.69
C ALA A 165 35.43 29.64 -5.60
N PRO A 166 35.57 30.94 -5.30
CA PRO A 166 35.47 31.98 -6.31
C PRO A 166 36.86 32.48 -6.69
N GLY A 167 37.03 32.76 -7.98
CA GLY A 167 38.24 33.30 -8.59
C GLY A 167 38.56 34.74 -8.17
N LEU A 168 39.79 35.12 -8.53
CA LEU A 168 40.43 36.42 -8.39
C LEU A 168 39.61 37.57 -9.01
N PRO A 169 39.94 38.83 -8.66
CA PRO A 169 40.70 39.59 -9.64
C PRO A 169 41.91 40.35 -9.08
N SER A 170 42.84 40.59 -10.00
CA SER A 170 44.02 41.44 -9.93
C SER A 170 43.66 42.87 -10.30
N GLU A 171 44.05 43.87 -9.51
CA GLU A 171 44.34 45.23 -10.00
C GLU A 171 45.52 45.84 -9.23
N ALA A 172 46.55 46.19 -9.99
CA ALA A 172 47.52 47.25 -9.77
C ALA A 172 47.82 47.86 -11.14
#